data_AF-A0A2G1WB33-F1
#
_entry.id   AF-A0A2G1WB33-F1
#
_cell.length_a   1.000
_cell.length_b   1.000
_cell.length_c   1.000
_cell.angle_alpha   90.00
_cell.angle_beta   90.00
_cell.angle_gamma   90.00
#
_symmetry.space_group_name_H-M   'P 1'
#
loop_
_entity.id
_entity.type
_entity.pdbx_description
1 polymer ?
#
loop_
_entity_poly.entity_id
_entity_poly.type
_entity_poly.pdbx_seq_one_letter_code
_entity_poly.pdbx_strand_id
1 'polypeptide(L)'
;MTQRMPAPEPIITPTPSIQPVIRSRVLPRVSFRMMMAMTAVAAILAAITRAAGNGAVFAKAVLATVGVFAVFFAMAAGAFLVSWLVARLTIGRVDQSRQGSPFAKDELPPQLLKPREKEL
;
A
#
# COMPACT_ATOMS: atom_id res chain seq x y z
N MET A 1 49.64 -85.60 9.42
CA MET A 1 50.07 -84.78 10.57
C MET A 1 49.50 -83.38 10.37
N THR A 2 48.56 -82.99 11.23
CA THR A 2 47.62 -81.89 11.01
C THR A 2 48.24 -80.54 11.35
N GLN A 3 48.37 -79.67 10.35
CA GLN A 3 48.90 -78.31 10.47
C GLN A 3 47.91 -77.45 11.29
N ARG A 4 48.28 -77.04 12.50
CA ARG A 4 47.45 -76.12 13.31
C ARG A 4 47.61 -74.70 12.76
N MET A 5 46.51 -74.12 12.29
CA MET A 5 46.42 -72.73 11.88
C MET A 5 46.56 -71.82 13.13
N PRO A 6 47.33 -70.72 13.10
CA PRO A 6 47.40 -69.78 14.21
C PRO A 6 46.06 -69.05 14.40
N ALA A 7 45.67 -68.85 15.66
CA ALA A 7 44.42 -68.17 16.01
C ALA A 7 44.47 -66.68 15.58
N PRO A 8 43.34 -66.09 15.15
CA PRO A 8 43.29 -64.68 14.76
C PRO A 8 43.52 -63.78 15.99
N GLU A 9 44.40 -62.79 15.85
CA GLU A 9 44.66 -61.80 16.90
C GLU A 9 43.40 -60.95 17.19
N PRO A 10 43.13 -60.63 18.46
CA PRO A 10 42.00 -59.79 18.81
C PRO A 10 42.23 -58.37 18.27
N ILE A 11 41.31 -57.89 17.43
CA ILE A 11 41.30 -56.52 16.94
C ILE A 11 41.01 -55.59 18.13
N ILE A 12 42.04 -54.93 18.65
CA ILE A 12 41.91 -53.93 19.71
C ILE A 12 41.35 -52.66 19.07
N THR A 13 40.02 -52.48 19.13
CA THR A 13 39.38 -51.24 18.70
C THR A 13 39.71 -50.15 19.75
N PRO A 14 40.48 -49.09 19.42
CA PRO A 14 40.76 -48.03 20.37
C PRO A 14 39.45 -47.36 20.77
N THR A 15 39.10 -47.43 22.06
CA THR A 15 37.92 -46.77 22.59
C THR A 15 38.15 -45.26 22.45
N PRO A 16 37.25 -44.50 21.78
CA PRO A 16 37.44 -43.06 21.62
C PRO A 16 37.51 -42.41 23.00
N SER A 17 38.64 -41.79 23.32
CA SER A 17 38.83 -41.08 24.57
C SER A 17 37.88 -39.88 24.60
N ILE A 18 36.82 -39.96 25.41
CA ILE A 18 35.91 -38.83 25.64
C ILE A 18 36.70 -37.79 26.43
N GLN A 19 37.30 -36.82 25.74
CA GLN A 19 37.93 -35.68 26.40
C GLN A 19 36.83 -34.78 26.98
N PRO A 20 36.85 -34.48 28.29
CA PRO A 20 35.88 -33.57 28.87
C PRO A 20 36.06 -32.19 28.26
N VAL A 21 34.98 -31.58 27.77
CA VAL A 21 34.99 -30.21 27.26
C VAL A 21 35.23 -29.26 28.44
N ILE A 22 36.50 -28.93 28.70
CA ILE A 22 36.87 -27.97 29.72
C ILE A 22 36.42 -26.58 29.25
N ARG A 23 35.37 -26.03 29.87
CA ARG A 23 34.93 -24.66 29.60
C ARG A 23 36.04 -23.69 30.03
N SER A 24 36.75 -23.13 29.06
CA SER A 24 37.75 -22.09 29.34
C SER A 24 37.07 -20.94 30.09
N ARG A 25 37.63 -20.54 31.24
CA ARG A 25 37.12 -19.43 32.07
C ARG A 25 37.77 -18.09 31.71
N VAL A 26 38.59 -18.05 30.66
CA VAL A 26 39.46 -16.92 30.32
C VAL A 26 38.85 -16.03 29.22
N LEU A 27 37.78 -16.47 28.56
CA LEU A 27 37.11 -15.70 27.51
C LEU A 27 35.93 -14.88 28.08
N PRO A 28 35.72 -13.63 27.61
CA PRO A 28 34.60 -12.78 28.02
C PRO A 28 33.27 -13.54 27.89
N ARG A 29 32.50 -13.61 28.99
CA ARG A 29 31.21 -14.33 29.04
C ARG A 29 30.07 -13.61 28.30
N VAL A 30 30.37 -12.59 27.51
CA VAL A 30 29.35 -11.90 26.73
C VAL A 30 29.04 -12.79 25.53
N SER A 31 28.02 -13.62 25.69
CA SER A 31 27.55 -14.47 24.60
C SER A 31 27.16 -13.62 23.39
N PHE A 32 27.42 -14.11 22.18
CA PHE A 32 27.00 -13.46 20.94
C PHE A 32 25.51 -13.07 20.95
N ARG A 33 24.68 -13.91 21.58
CA ARG A 33 23.24 -13.67 21.78
C ARG A 33 22.97 -12.42 22.63
N MET A 34 23.74 -12.21 23.68
CA MET A 34 23.62 -11.03 24.55
C MET A 34 24.07 -9.76 23.83
N MET A 35 25.14 -9.83 23.03
CA MET A 35 25.58 -8.70 22.20
C MET A 35 24.51 -8.35 21.14
N MET A 36 23.96 -9.35 20.44
CA MET A 36 22.86 -9.16 19.50
C MET A 36 21.64 -8.54 20.16
N ALA A 37 21.26 -9.00 21.36
CA ALA A 37 20.14 -8.45 22.12
C ALA A 37 20.37 -6.97 22.48
N MET A 38 21.56 -6.61 22.96
CA MET A 38 21.88 -5.22 23.28
C MET A 38 21.87 -4.32 22.04
N THR A 39 22.44 -4.80 20.93
CA THR A 39 22.41 -4.06 19.66
C THR A 39 20.99 -3.87 19.15
N ALA A 40 20.14 -4.90 19.23
CA ALA A 40 18.74 -4.80 18.82
C ALA A 40 17.97 -3.78 19.66
N VAL A 41 18.14 -3.80 20.99
CA VAL A 41 17.53 -2.81 21.89
C VAL A 41 18.03 -1.40 21.56
N ALA A 42 19.33 -1.22 21.36
CA ALA A 42 19.90 0.07 20.98
C ALA A 42 19.36 0.58 19.64
N ALA A 43 19.20 -0.31 18.64
CA ALA A 43 18.65 0.03 17.33
C ALA A 43 17.18 0.47 17.42
N ILE A 44 16.37 -0.22 18.23
CA ILE A 44 14.97 0.14 18.47
C ILE A 44 14.89 1.52 19.13
N LEU A 45 15.67 1.76 20.20
CA LEU A 45 15.70 3.05 20.87
C LEU A 45 16.14 4.18 19.92
N ALA A 46 17.18 3.95 19.12
CA ALA A 46 17.65 4.89 18.11
C ALA A 46 16.58 5.22 17.07
N ALA A 47 15.85 4.20 16.59
CA ALA A 47 14.74 4.37 15.65
C ALA A 47 13.60 5.21 16.26
N ILE A 48 13.25 4.99 17.53
CA ILE A 48 12.23 5.77 18.24
C ILE A 48 12.67 7.23 18.39
N THR A 49 13.90 7.49 18.86
CA THR A 49 14.42 8.86 18.98
C THR A 49 14.48 9.58 17.64
N ARG A 50 14.83 8.87 16.55
CA ARG A 50 14.84 9.43 15.20
C ARG A 50 13.44 9.73 14.69
N ALA A 51 12.48 8.85 14.97
CA ALA A 51 11.06 9.09 14.65
C ALA A 51 10.49 10.28 15.42
N ALA A 52 10.87 10.45 16.69
CA ALA A 52 10.47 11.60 17.50
C ALA A 52 11.05 12.91 16.95
N GLY A 53 12.33 12.94 16.55
CA GLY A 53 12.96 14.12 15.95
C GLY A 53 12.41 14.46 14.56
N ASN A 54 12.15 13.44 13.73
CA ASN A 54 11.66 13.62 12.36
C ASN A 54 10.14 13.74 12.25
N GLY A 55 9.38 13.48 13.32
CA GLY A 55 7.91 13.53 13.31
C GLY A 55 7.37 14.89 12.87
N ALA A 56 8.07 15.98 13.21
CA ALA A 56 7.71 17.32 12.77
C ALA A 56 7.86 17.53 11.26
N VAL A 57 8.87 16.90 10.63
CA VAL A 57 9.09 17.00 9.17
C VAL A 57 8.02 16.19 8.43
N PHE A 58 7.71 14.98 8.91
CA PHE A 58 6.66 14.15 8.34
C PHE A 58 5.27 14.82 8.47
N ALA A 59 4.93 15.35 9.66
CA ALA A 59 3.67 16.05 9.87
C ALA A 59 3.52 17.27 8.95
N LYS A 60 4.59 18.04 8.75
CA LYS A 60 4.59 19.17 7.80
C LYS A 60 4.38 18.71 6.36
N ALA A 61 5.01 17.62 5.93
CA ALA A 61 4.85 17.08 4.58
C ALA A 61 3.41 16.58 4.34
N VAL A 62 2.83 15.87 5.31
CA VAL A 62 1.42 15.42 5.24
C VAL A 62 0.47 16.62 5.20
N LEU A 63 0.67 17.61 6.08
CA LEU A 63 -0.16 18.81 6.10
C LEU A 63 -0.07 19.60 4.79
N ALA A 64 1.12 19.74 4.22
CA ALA A 64 1.32 20.38 2.93
C ALA A 64 0.59 19.61 1.81
N THR A 65 0.69 18.28 1.81
CA THR A 65 0.03 17.44 0.81
C THR A 65 -1.49 17.57 0.88
N VAL A 66 -2.06 17.44 2.08
CA VAL A 66 -3.50 17.63 2.33
C VAL A 66 -3.94 19.05 1.95
N GLY A 67 -3.13 20.06 2.27
CA GLY A 67 -3.38 21.45 1.90
C GLY A 67 -3.44 21.65 0.38
N VAL A 68 -2.50 21.07 -0.38
CA VAL A 68 -2.50 21.15 -1.85
C VAL A 68 -3.76 20.49 -2.43
N PHE A 69 -4.14 19.30 -1.94
CA PHE A 69 -5.39 18.66 -2.36
C PHE A 69 -6.61 19.51 -2.03
N ALA A 70 -6.68 20.08 -0.82
CA ALA A 70 -7.79 20.94 -0.42
C ALA A 70 -7.92 22.17 -1.34
N VAL A 71 -6.81 22.82 -1.68
CA VAL A 71 -6.78 23.96 -2.62
C VAL A 71 -7.24 23.52 -4.02
N PHE A 72 -6.76 22.38 -4.51
CA PHE A 72 -7.19 21.85 -5.81
C PHE A 72 -8.70 21.59 -5.85
N PHE A 73 -9.26 20.94 -4.82
CA PHE A 73 -10.70 20.72 -4.73
C PHE A 73 -11.48 22.03 -4.61
N ALA A 74 -10.97 23.02 -3.88
CA ALA A 74 -11.58 24.34 -3.80
C ALA A 74 -11.62 25.05 -5.16
N MET A 75 -10.54 24.97 -5.94
CA MET A 75 -10.51 25.49 -7.31
C MET A 75 -11.50 24.77 -8.22
N ALA A 76 -11.54 23.44 -8.17
CA ALA A 76 -12.47 22.64 -8.96
C ALA A 76 -13.93 22.95 -8.60
N ALA A 77 -14.25 23.07 -7.31
CA ALA A 77 -15.56 23.48 -6.83
C ALA A 77 -15.92 24.90 -7.30
N GLY A 78 -14.97 25.84 -7.26
CA GLY A 78 -15.15 27.19 -7.79
C GLY A 78 -15.47 27.18 -9.29
N ALA A 79 -14.69 26.46 -10.09
CA ALA A 79 -14.94 26.30 -11.53
C ALA A 79 -16.31 25.65 -11.81
N PHE A 80 -16.69 24.64 -11.02
CA PHE A 80 -17.99 24.01 -11.10
C PHE A 80 -19.12 25.00 -10.79
N LEU A 81 -18.99 25.80 -9.72
CA LEU A 81 -20.00 26.81 -9.36
C LEU A 81 -20.15 27.87 -10.44
N VAL A 82 -19.05 28.33 -11.04
CA VAL A 82 -19.08 29.27 -12.17
C VAL A 82 -19.81 28.63 -13.36
N SER A 83 -19.44 27.40 -13.75
CA SER A 83 -20.11 26.68 -14.84
C SER A 83 -21.60 26.47 -14.55
N TRP A 84 -21.95 26.10 -13.33
CA TRP A 84 -23.34 25.93 -12.88
C TRP A 84 -24.13 27.23 -12.94
N LEU A 85 -23.54 28.36 -12.53
CA LEU A 85 -24.18 29.67 -12.62
C LEU A 85 -24.42 30.06 -14.08
N VAL A 86 -23.43 29.85 -14.96
CA VAL A 86 -23.59 30.09 -16.40
C VAL A 86 -24.69 29.20 -16.98
N ALA A 87 -24.72 27.92 -16.63
CA ALA A 87 -25.78 27.01 -17.06
C ALA A 87 -27.16 27.50 -16.59
N ARG A 88 -27.30 27.91 -15.32
CA ARG A 88 -28.53 28.47 -14.77
C ARG A 88 -29.01 29.71 -15.52
N LEU A 89 -28.11 30.62 -15.87
CA LEU A 89 -28.44 31.85 -16.58
C LEU A 89 -28.72 31.63 -18.08
N THR A 90 -28.14 30.58 -18.68
CA THR A 90 -28.26 30.32 -20.12
C THR A 90 -29.41 29.38 -20.45
N ILE A 91 -29.69 28.36 -19.63
CA ILE A 91 -30.75 27.37 -19.87
C ILE A 91 -32.14 28.00 -19.93
N GLY A 92 -32.40 29.08 -19.17
CA GLY A 92 -33.65 29.82 -19.27
C GLY A 92 -33.84 30.60 -20.59
N ARG A 93 -32.78 30.75 -21.40
CA ARG A 93 -32.79 31.43 -22.71
C ARG A 93 -32.74 30.47 -23.90
N VAL A 94 -32.52 29.18 -23.67
CA VAL A 94 -32.57 28.18 -24.74
C VAL A 94 -34.04 27.84 -24.98
N ASP A 95 -34.65 28.59 -25.89
CA ASP A 95 -36.03 28.38 -26.33
C ASP A 95 -36.20 26.93 -26.80
N GLN A 96 -36.82 26.08 -25.97
CA GLN A 96 -37.21 24.72 -26.35
C GLN A 96 -38.35 24.71 -27.39
N SER A 97 -38.90 25.89 -27.69
CA SER A 97 -39.94 26.17 -28.69
C SER A 97 -39.39 26.34 -30.11
N ARG A 98 -38.07 26.27 -30.31
CA ARG A 98 -37.43 26.49 -31.61
C ARG A 98 -37.89 25.41 -32.61
N GLN A 99 -38.66 25.83 -33.63
CA GLN A 99 -39.10 24.99 -34.76
C GLN A 99 -37.92 24.18 -35.33
N GLY A 100 -38.09 22.87 -35.43
CA GLY A 100 -37.06 21.91 -35.86
C GLY A 100 -36.28 21.23 -34.73
N SER A 101 -36.62 21.46 -33.46
CA SER A 101 -36.07 20.69 -32.35
C SER A 101 -36.72 19.30 -32.27
N PRO A 102 -35.95 18.20 -32.26
CA PRO A 102 -36.48 16.83 -32.16
C PRO A 102 -37.18 16.52 -30.83
N PHE A 103 -37.20 17.47 -29.89
CA PHE A 103 -37.87 17.40 -28.59
C PHE A 103 -38.85 18.56 -28.35
N ALA A 104 -39.20 19.34 -29.38
CA ALA A 104 -40.25 20.35 -29.27
C ALA A 104 -41.57 19.66 -28.89
N LYS A 105 -42.23 20.14 -27.84
CA LYS A 105 -43.44 19.50 -27.29
C LYS A 105 -44.58 19.38 -28.30
N ASP A 106 -44.61 20.27 -29.29
CA ASP A 106 -45.68 20.40 -30.27
C ASP A 106 -45.30 19.91 -31.68
N GLU A 107 -44.07 19.40 -31.86
CA GLU A 107 -43.58 18.93 -33.15
C GLU A 107 -43.28 17.43 -33.07
N LEU A 108 -44.07 16.64 -33.78
CA LEU A 108 -43.76 15.22 -33.97
C LEU A 108 -42.44 15.14 -34.73
N PRO A 109 -41.50 14.26 -34.33
CA PRO A 109 -40.28 14.07 -35.10
C PRO A 109 -40.66 13.77 -36.56
N PRO A 110 -39.89 14.24 -37.55
CA PRO A 110 -40.28 14.25 -38.97
C PRO A 110 -40.56 12.86 -39.56
N GLN A 111 -40.26 11.80 -38.80
CA GLN A 111 -40.49 10.40 -39.13
C GLN A 111 -41.88 9.89 -38.69
N LEU A 112 -42.61 10.63 -37.87
CA LEU A 112 -43.95 10.29 -37.37
C LEU A 112 -45.00 11.17 -38.06
N LEU A 113 -45.71 10.59 -39.04
CA LEU A 113 -46.91 11.20 -39.61
C LEU A 113 -47.97 11.34 -38.51
N LYS A 114 -48.50 12.55 -38.28
CA LYS A 114 -49.65 12.76 -37.39
C LYS A 114 -50.81 11.87 -37.86
N PRO A 115 -51.44 11.06 -36.98
CA PRO A 115 -52.58 10.24 -37.37
C PRO A 115 -53.64 11.11 -38.04
N ARG A 116 -54.08 10.71 -39.24
CA ARG A 116 -55.12 11.42 -40.00
C ARG A 116 -56.41 11.40 -39.16
N GLU A 117 -56.95 12.57 -38.87
CA GLU A 117 -58.23 12.69 -38.18
C GLU A 117 -59.30 12.00 -39.02
N LYS A 118 -60.10 11.13 -38.39
CA LYS A 118 -61.20 10.45 -39.08
C LYS A 118 -62.27 11.51 -39.34
N GLU A 119 -62.48 11.84 -40.61
CA GLU A 119 -63.64 12.60 -41.04
C GLU A 119 -64.91 11.84 -40.58
N LEU A 120 -65.76 12.55 -39.82
CA LEU A 120 -67.07 12.10 -39.36
C LEU A 120 -68.12 12.44 -40.41
#